data_AF-A0A920EF04-F1
#
_entry.id   AF-A0A920EF04-F1
#
_cell.length_a   1.000
_cell.length_b   1.000
_cell.length_c   1.000
_cell.angle_alpha   90.00
_cell.angle_beta   90.00
_cell.angle_gamma   90.00
#
_symmetry.space_group_name_H-M   'P 1'
#
loop_
_entity.id
_entity.type
_entity.pdbx_description
1 polymer ?
#
loop_
_entity_poly.entity_id
_entity_poly.type
_entity_poly.pdbx_seq_one_letter_code
_entity_poly.pdbx_strand_id
1 'polypeptide(L)'
;MAALTNKEASFIESKALELGMDVILEIHNQEELDRALCMNSRLIGINNRDLNSFQTDLTTTLNLAKKIPNDYTIISESGIFTRKDIELIMDCGVNSFLIGENFMKSKNIANEFSKLLVN
;
A
#
# COMPACT_ATOMS: atom_id res chain seq x y z
N MET A 1 6.14 7.51 4.07
CA MET A 1 7.26 7.65 5.03
C MET A 1 8.51 8.26 4.40
N ALA A 2 8.78 8.02 3.11
CA ALA A 2 9.90 8.61 2.37
C ALA A 2 10.01 10.15 2.46
N ALA A 3 8.87 10.87 2.41
CA ALA A 3 8.86 12.33 2.30
C ALA A 3 8.92 13.11 3.63
N LEU A 4 8.84 12.42 4.78
CA LEU A 4 8.68 13.07 6.08
C LEU A 4 9.72 12.54 7.06
N THR A 5 10.18 13.41 7.97
CA THR A 5 10.89 12.96 9.18
C THR A 5 9.94 12.29 10.17
N ASN A 6 10.47 11.59 11.18
CA ASN A 6 9.64 10.98 12.23
C ASN A 6 8.79 12.00 12.99
N LYS A 7 9.35 13.19 13.24
CA LYS A 7 8.65 14.26 13.96
C LYS A 7 7.48 14.80 13.14
N GLU A 8 7.68 15.02 11.84
CA GLU A 8 6.62 15.50 10.94
C GLU A 8 5.53 14.44 10.75
N ALA A 9 5.91 13.19 10.53
CA ALA A 9 4.96 12.09 10.40
C ALA A 9 4.09 11.96 11.66
N SER A 10 4.69 11.97 12.85
CA SER A 10 3.97 11.89 14.12
C SER A 10 3.03 13.08 14.33
N PHE A 11 3.47 14.29 13.99
CA PHE A 11 2.63 15.48 14.08
C PHE A 11 1.41 15.40 13.15
N ILE A 12 1.61 15.01 11.89
CA ILE A 12 0.54 14.90 10.90
C ILE A 12 -0.43 13.78 11.29
N GLU A 13 0.07 12.62 11.71
CA GLU A 13 -0.76 11.52 12.20
C GLU A 13 -1.63 11.98 13.37
N SER A 14 -1.04 12.61 14.39
CA SER A 14 -1.78 13.10 15.56
C SER A 14 -2.90 14.06 15.15
N LYS A 15 -2.64 14.96 14.20
CA LYS A 15 -3.65 15.91 13.71
C LYS A 15 -4.76 15.23 12.93
N ALA A 16 -4.45 14.23 12.13
CA ALA A 16 -5.45 13.44 11.42
C ALA A 16 -6.36 12.69 12.39
N LEU A 17 -5.77 12.04 13.41
CA LEU A 17 -6.52 11.30 14.43
C LEU A 17 -7.38 12.22 15.32
N GLU A 18 -6.88 13.40 15.70
CA GLU A 18 -7.67 14.42 16.42
C GLU A 18 -8.92 14.85 15.65
N LEU A 19 -8.86 14.82 14.31
CA LEU A 19 -9.98 15.16 13.42
C LEU A 19 -10.85 13.94 13.06
N GLY A 20 -10.54 12.76 13.61
CA GLY A 20 -11.28 11.52 13.33
C GLY A 20 -11.02 10.93 11.94
N MET A 21 -9.88 11.23 11.32
CA MET A 21 -9.45 10.66 10.05
C MET A 21 -8.52 9.46 10.26
N ASP A 22 -8.62 8.47 9.38
CA ASP A 22 -7.62 7.40 9.27
C ASP A 22 -6.37 7.87 8.52
N VAL A 23 -5.25 7.18 8.75
CA VAL A 23 -3.96 7.47 8.10
C VAL A 23 -3.39 6.20 7.52
N ILE A 24 -3.09 6.22 6.21
CA ILE A 24 -2.31 5.17 5.54
C ILE A 24 -0.83 5.56 5.60
N LEU A 25 -0.03 4.74 6.26
CA LEU A 25 1.41 4.92 6.35
C LEU A 25 2.06 4.25 5.13
N GLU A 26 2.31 5.04 4.09
CA GLU A 26 2.95 4.55 2.87
C GLU A 26 4.45 4.26 3.07
N ILE A 27 4.91 3.08 2.69
CA ILE A 27 6.30 2.62 2.83
C ILE A 27 6.81 1.97 1.54
N HIS A 28 8.13 2.01 1.35
CA HIS A 28 8.81 1.45 0.17
C HIS A 28 9.89 0.41 0.52
N ASN A 29 10.37 0.39 1.76
CA ASN A 29 11.51 -0.42 2.18
C ASN A 29 11.45 -0.74 3.68
N GLN A 30 12.44 -1.50 4.16
CA GLN A 30 12.51 -1.94 5.55
C GLN A 30 12.64 -0.78 6.54
N GLU A 31 13.47 0.22 6.25
CA GLU A 31 13.68 1.35 7.15
C GLU A 31 12.38 2.16 7.34
N GLU A 32 11.64 2.37 6.26
CA GLU A 32 10.33 3.01 6.30
C GLU A 32 9.30 2.17 7.07
N LEU A 33 9.32 0.84 6.94
CA LEU A 33 8.50 -0.06 7.73
C LEU A 33 8.80 0.08 9.23
N ASP A 34 10.07 0.04 9.62
CA ASP A 34 10.47 0.13 11.03
C ASP A 34 9.98 1.46 11.65
N ARG A 35 10.04 2.54 10.87
CA ARG A 35 9.49 3.85 11.25
C ARG A 35 7.96 3.83 11.35
N ALA A 36 7.27 3.22 10.38
CA ALA A 36 5.81 3.12 10.38
C ALA A 36 5.27 2.30 11.56
N LEU A 37 5.98 1.25 11.98
CA LEU A 37 5.60 0.44 13.15
C LEU A 37 5.70 1.19 14.48
N CYS A 38 6.39 2.34 14.52
CA CYS A 38 6.44 3.22 15.69
C CYS A 38 5.24 4.19 15.78
N MET A 39 4.38 4.21 14.76
CA MET A 39 3.23 5.11 14.66
C MET A 39 1.97 4.47 15.26
N ASN A 40 0.93 5.26 15.51
CA ASN A 40 -0.30 4.77 16.13
C ASN A 40 -1.24 4.06 15.14
N SER A 41 -1.21 4.48 13.87
CA SER A 41 -2.08 4.01 12.81
C SER A 41 -1.78 2.56 12.43
N ARG A 42 -2.83 1.82 12.10
CA ARG A 42 -2.77 0.38 11.77
C ARG A 42 -2.97 0.10 10.29
N LEU A 43 -2.97 1.13 9.44
CA LEU A 43 -3.02 0.98 7.98
C LEU A 43 -1.62 1.22 7.39
N ILE A 44 -1.05 0.22 6.74
CA ILE A 44 0.24 0.33 6.04
C ILE A 44 0.01 0.13 4.54
N GLY A 45 0.43 1.13 3.76
CA GLY A 45 0.47 1.06 2.31
C GLY A 45 1.86 0.64 1.84
N ILE A 46 2.01 -0.53 1.22
CA ILE A 46 3.28 -0.93 0.60
C ILE A 46 3.24 -0.48 -0.86
N ASN A 47 4.02 0.54 -1.20
CA ASN A 47 4.10 1.03 -2.56
C ASN A 47 5.20 0.29 -3.33
N ASN A 48 4.79 -0.48 -4.34
CA ASN A 48 5.69 -1.28 -5.16
C ASN A 48 6.49 -0.42 -6.16
N ARG A 49 6.21 0.89 -6.27
CA ARG A 49 6.92 1.80 -7.18
C ARG A 49 8.11 2.45 -6.47
N ASP A 50 9.31 2.24 -7.00
CA ASP A 50 10.47 3.03 -6.60
C ASP A 50 10.32 4.48 -7.11
N LEU A 51 10.39 5.46 -6.21
CA LEU A 51 10.14 6.87 -6.54
C LEU A 51 11.28 7.53 -7.32
N ASN A 52 12.47 6.92 -7.39
CA ASN A 52 13.62 7.45 -8.11
C ASN A 52 13.66 6.97 -9.57
N SER A 53 13.30 5.71 -9.79
CA SER A 53 13.36 5.02 -11.09
C SER A 53 11.99 4.84 -11.76
N PHE A 54 10.91 5.02 -11.00
CA PHE A 54 9.51 4.75 -11.39
C PHE A 54 9.21 3.29 -11.74
N GLN A 55 10.16 2.38 -11.55
CA GLN A 55 9.95 0.94 -11.76
C GLN A 55 9.05 0.38 -10.67
N THR A 56 8.17 -0.55 -11.05
CA THR A 56 7.28 -1.24 -10.13
C THR A 56 7.71 -2.68 -9.96
N ASP A 57 7.83 -3.14 -8.71
CA ASP A 57 8.16 -4.51 -8.38
C ASP A 57 7.31 -5.02 -7.19
N LEU A 58 6.43 -5.99 -7.47
CA LEU A 58 5.56 -6.62 -6.47
C LEU A 58 6.35 -7.38 -5.40
N THR A 59 7.62 -7.73 -5.64
CA THR A 59 8.44 -8.38 -4.60
C THR A 59 8.58 -7.50 -3.36
N THR A 60 8.43 -6.18 -3.48
CA THR A 60 8.39 -5.24 -2.36
C THR A 60 7.27 -5.61 -1.38
N THR A 61 6.04 -5.75 -1.87
CA THR A 61 4.90 -6.25 -1.07
C THR A 61 5.18 -7.64 -0.51
N LEU A 62 5.64 -8.59 -1.34
CA LEU A 62 5.89 -9.97 -0.91
C LEU A 62 6.92 -10.09 0.22
N ASN A 63 7.88 -9.19 0.27
CA ASN A 63 8.95 -9.18 1.27
C ASN A 63 8.58 -8.43 2.54
N LEU A 64 7.92 -7.26 2.41
CA LEU A 64 7.58 -6.42 3.56
C LEU A 64 6.34 -6.93 4.30
N ALA A 65 5.34 -7.46 3.61
CA ALA A 65 4.10 -7.93 4.23
C ALA A 65 4.34 -8.98 5.33
N LYS A 66 5.31 -9.89 5.12
CA LYS A 66 5.69 -10.94 6.07
C LYS A 66 6.26 -10.44 7.40
N LYS A 67 6.64 -9.16 7.45
CA LYS A 67 7.27 -8.51 8.61
C LYS A 67 6.31 -7.60 9.36
N ILE A 68 5.11 -7.40 8.82
CA ILE A 68 4.07 -6.57 9.42
C ILE A 68 3.25 -7.46 10.38
N PRO A 69 3.02 -7.02 11.63
CA PRO A 69 2.17 -7.74 12.57
C PRO A 69 0.71 -7.90 12.08
N ASN A 70 0.07 -8.99 12.50
CA ASN A 70 -1.28 -9.35 12.03
C ASN A 70 -2.41 -8.39 12.44
N ASP A 71 -2.17 -7.47 13.38
CA ASP A 71 -3.13 -6.44 13.80
C ASP A 71 -3.15 -5.21 12.86
N TYR A 72 -2.31 -5.20 11.83
CA TYR A 72 -2.32 -4.16 10.79
C TYR A 72 -3.14 -4.59 9.58
N THR A 73 -3.79 -3.61 8.95
CA THR A 73 -4.30 -3.76 7.58
C THR A 73 -3.22 -3.34 6.61
N ILE A 74 -2.84 -4.26 5.72
CA ILE A 74 -1.84 -4.04 4.68
C ILE A 74 -2.57 -3.76 3.37
N ILE A 75 -2.12 -2.72 2.66
CA ILE A 75 -2.60 -2.32 1.34
C ILE A 75 -1.42 -2.43 0.38
N SER A 76 -1.55 -3.19 -0.72
CA SER A 76 -0.55 -3.20 -1.79
C SER A 76 -0.88 -2.13 -2.84
N GLU A 77 0.11 -1.35 -3.26
CA GLU A 77 -0.08 -0.22 -4.16
C GLU A 77 0.90 -0.26 -5.33
N SER A 78 0.48 0.27 -6.49
CA SER A 78 1.26 0.30 -7.74
C SER A 78 1.62 -1.08 -8.31
N GLY A 79 1.76 -1.16 -9.65
CA GLY A 79 2.23 -2.37 -10.31
C GLY A 79 1.21 -3.52 -10.41
N ILE A 80 -0.06 -3.29 -10.05
CA ILE A 80 -1.13 -4.29 -10.08
C ILE A 80 -1.97 -4.08 -11.35
N PHE A 81 -1.83 -4.99 -12.32
CA PHE A 81 -2.46 -4.83 -13.64
C PHE A 81 -3.37 -6.00 -14.02
N THR A 82 -3.14 -7.17 -13.44
CA THR A 82 -3.81 -8.41 -13.81
C THR A 82 -4.35 -9.14 -12.59
N ARG A 83 -5.28 -10.07 -12.84
CA ARG A 83 -5.78 -10.98 -11.80
C ARG A 83 -4.66 -11.79 -11.14
N LYS A 84 -3.65 -12.19 -11.92
CA LYS A 84 -2.50 -12.95 -11.41
C LYS A 84 -1.67 -12.14 -10.40
N ASP A 85 -1.56 -10.83 -10.61
CA ASP A 85 -0.87 -9.94 -9.67
C ASP A 85 -1.61 -9.89 -8.33
N ILE A 86 -2.95 -9.80 -8.39
CA ILE A 86 -3.81 -9.85 -7.21
C ILE A 86 -3.66 -11.18 -6.47
N GLU A 87 -3.74 -12.30 -7.19
CA GLU A 87 -3.59 -13.65 -6.60
C GLU A 87 -2.22 -13.82 -5.93
N LEU A 88 -1.14 -13.37 -6.58
CA LEU A 88 0.21 -13.41 -6.02
C LEU A 88 0.33 -12.62 -4.70
N ILE A 89 -0.33 -11.47 -4.60
CA ILE A 89 -0.35 -10.64 -3.39
C ILE A 89 -1.25 -11.27 -2.30
N MET A 90 -2.39 -11.85 -2.68
CA MET A 90 -3.28 -12.56 -1.74
C MET A 90 -2.57 -13.77 -1.12
N ASP A 91 -1.75 -14.48 -1.88
CA ASP A 91 -0.98 -15.64 -1.40
C ASP A 91 0.02 -15.28 -0.29
N CYS A 92 0.41 -14.00 -0.16
CA CYS A 92 1.25 -13.52 0.95
C CYS A 92 0.45 -12.91 2.13
N GLY A 93 -0.89 -13.03 2.10
CA GLY A 93 -1.79 -12.60 3.17
C GLY A 93 -2.32 -11.17 3.02
N VAL A 94 -2.03 -10.48 1.91
CA VAL A 94 -2.51 -9.12 1.67
C VAL A 94 -3.76 -9.14 0.81
N ASN A 95 -4.88 -8.66 1.38
CA ASN A 95 -6.21 -8.71 0.73
C ASN A 95 -6.78 -7.33 0.38
N SER A 96 -5.99 -6.27 0.55
CA SER A 96 -6.39 -4.89 0.23
C SER A 96 -5.45 -4.30 -0.82
N PHE A 97 -6.01 -3.55 -1.76
CA PHE A 97 -5.29 -3.03 -2.93
C PHE A 97 -5.66 -1.58 -3.20
N LEU A 98 -4.69 -0.77 -3.59
CA LEU A 98 -4.91 0.57 -4.12
C LEU A 98 -4.54 0.59 -5.61
N ILE A 99 -5.56 0.63 -6.47
CA ILE A 99 -5.41 0.54 -7.92
C ILE A 99 -6.08 1.75 -8.57
N GLY A 100 -5.30 2.55 -9.30
CA GLY A 100 -5.79 3.75 -10.00
C GLY A 100 -5.54 3.69 -11.50
N GLU A 101 -4.27 3.63 -11.91
CA GLU A 101 -3.85 3.82 -13.30
C GLU A 101 -4.59 2.92 -14.30
N ASN A 102 -4.76 1.64 -13.98
CA ASN A 102 -5.43 0.67 -14.86
C ASN A 102 -6.90 1.07 -15.11
N PHE A 103 -7.61 1.48 -14.06
CA PHE A 103 -9.00 1.93 -14.17
C PHE A 103 -9.11 3.27 -14.90
N MET A 104 -8.21 4.22 -14.62
CA MET A 104 -8.25 5.55 -15.23
C MET A 104 -7.97 5.53 -16.74
N LYS A 105 -7.19 4.56 -17.22
CA LYS A 105 -6.93 4.36 -18.66
C LYS A 105 -8.03 3.58 -19.38
N SER A 106 -8.97 2.99 -18.64
CA SER A 106 -10.01 2.15 -19.20
C SER A 106 -11.13 2.97 -19.84
N LYS A 107 -11.64 2.49 -20.98
CA LYS A 107 -12.90 3.00 -21.57
C LYS A 107 -14.15 2.47 -20.85
N ASN A 108 -14.01 1.43 -20.02
CA ASN A 108 -15.08 0.84 -19.23
C ASN A 108 -14.50 0.32 -17.91
N ILE A 109 -14.63 1.13 -16.86
CA ILE A 109 -14.11 0.82 -15.52
C ILE A 109 -14.75 -0.47 -14.96
N ALA A 110 -16.06 -0.66 -15.15
CA ALA A 110 -16.76 -1.84 -14.62
C ALA A 110 -16.22 -3.15 -15.22
N ASN A 111 -15.90 -3.15 -16.52
CA ASN A 111 -15.30 -4.30 -17.18
C ASN A 111 -13.87 -4.59 -16.68
N GLU A 112 -13.03 -3.57 -16.49
CA GLU A 112 -11.68 -3.76 -15.94
C GLU A 112 -11.71 -4.19 -14.48
N PHE A 113 -12.63 -3.63 -13.67
CA PHE A 113 -12.86 -4.08 -12.31
C PHE A 113 -13.22 -5.57 -12.29
N SER A 114 -14.13 -5.98 -13.17
CA SER A 114 -14.56 -7.39 -13.25
C SER A 114 -13.39 -8.31 -13.58
N LYS A 115 -12.56 -7.98 -14.58
CA LYS A 115 -11.37 -8.78 -14.92
C LYS A 115 -10.37 -8.96 -13.77
N LEU A 116 -10.28 -7.99 -12.87
CA LEU A 116 -9.36 -8.03 -11.74
C LEU A 116 -9.94 -8.76 -10.52
N LEU A 117 -11.23 -8.55 -10.23
CA LEU A 117 -11.81 -8.85 -8.92
C LEU A 117 -13.05 -9.75 -8.96
N VAL A 118 -13.60 -10.05 -10.14
CA VAL A 118 -14.83 -10.83 -10.31
C VAL A 118 -14.58 -12.03 -11.22
N ASN A 119 -15.05 -13.22 -10.82
CA ASN A 119 -15.12 -14.40 -11.69
C ASN A 119 -16.40 -14.37 -12.52
#